data_AF-A0A807LFJ6-F1
#
_entry.id   AF-A0A807LFJ6-F1
#
_cell.length_a   1.000
_cell.length_b   1.000
_cell.length_c   1.000
_cell.angle_alpha   90.00
_cell.angle_beta   90.00
_cell.angle_gamma   90.00
#
_symmetry.space_group_name_H-M   'P 1'
#
loop_
_entity.id
_entity.type
_entity.pdbx_description
1 polymer ?
#
loop_
_entity_poly.entity_id
_entity_poly.type
_entity_poly.pdbx_seq_one_letter_code
_entity_poly.pdbx_strand_id
1 'polypeptide(L)' 'MSKIVVVLIPGRAAEFLTVDDGDTTISSTLSYGAMPIESYWCEGEEFYFARAPLALTMECSVAAQ' A
#
# COMPACT_ATOMS: atom_id res chain seq x y z
N MET A 1 5.44 -7.84 -19.10
CA MET A 1 6.44 -6.94 -18.49
C MET A 1 5.92 -6.63 -17.09
N SER A 2 6.81 -6.49 -16.11
CA SER A 2 6.44 -6.45 -14.69
C SER A 2 7.01 -5.22 -14.03
N LYS A 3 6.31 -4.71 -13.02
CA LYS A 3 6.71 -3.55 -12.22
C LYS A 3 6.83 -3.91 -10.74
N ILE A 4 7.60 -3.11 -10.02
CA ILE A 4 7.74 -3.22 -8.57
C ILE A 4 6.81 -2.20 -7.91
N VAL A 5 5.97 -2.66 -6.99
CA VAL A 5 5.09 -1.83 -6.17
C VAL A 5 5.61 -1.85 -4.73
N VAL A 6 5.80 -0.66 -4.17
CA VAL A 6 6.16 -0.47 -2.76
C VAL A 6 4.88 -0.36 -1.93
N VAL A 7 4.67 -1.31 -1.03
CA VAL A 7 3.51 -1.35 -0.14
C VAL A 7 3.85 -0.68 1.18
N LEU A 8 3.15 0.41 1.47
CA LEU A 8 3.28 1.16 2.71
C LEU A 8 2.29 0.59 3.74
N ILE A 9 2.82 -0.07 4.77
CA ILE A 9 2.03 -0.66 5.85
C ILE A 9 2.23 0.18 7.12
N PRO A 10 1.17 0.80 7.67
CA PRO A 10 1.29 1.58 8.90
C PRO A 10 1.91 0.77 10.05
N GLY A 11 2.92 1.36 10.70
CA GLY A 11 3.59 0.74 11.85
C GLY A 11 4.53 -0.43 11.51
N ARG A 12 4.82 -0.69 10.23
CA ARG A 12 5.70 -1.76 9.77
C ARG A 12 6.67 -1.28 8.69
N ALA A 13 7.66 -2.12 8.38
CA ALA A 13 8.53 -1.90 7.23
C ALA A 13 7.72 -1.99 5.93
N ALA A 14 8.14 -1.25 4.91
CA ALA A 14 7.56 -1.35 3.58
C ALA A 14 7.84 -2.74 2.97
N GLU A 15 6.87 -3.25 2.21
CA GLU A 15 7.02 -4.49 1.46
C GLU A 15 7.16 -4.17 -0.04
N PHE A 16 7.85 -5.05 -0.77
CA PHE A 16 8.06 -4.90 -2.22
C PHE A 16 7.37 -6.07 -2.91
N LEU A 17 6.47 -5.76 -3.85
CA LEU A 17 5.74 -6.75 -4.64
C LEU A 17 6.06 -6.55 -6.11
N THR A 18 6.38 -7.65 -6.80
CA THR A 18 6.44 -7.66 -8.27
C THR A 18 5.08 -8.06 -8.80
N VAL A 19 4.51 -7.22 -9.67
CA VAL A 19 3.18 -7.41 -10.26
C VAL A 19 3.25 -7.21 -11.77
N ASP A 20 2.21 -7.62 -12.49
CA ASP A 20 2.14 -7.39 -13.93
C ASP A 20 1.90 -5.90 -14.22
N ASP A 21 2.46 -5.38 -15.32
CA ASP A 21 2.30 -3.96 -15.67
C ASP A 21 0.84 -3.53 -15.82
N GLY A 22 -0.02 -4.45 -16.27
CA GLY A 22 -1.45 -4.22 -16.42
C GLY A 22 -2.22 -4.16 -15.10
N ASP A 23 -1.61 -4.57 -13.98
CA ASP A 23 -2.27 -4.56 -12.69
C ASP A 23 -2.44 -3.12 -12.19
N THR A 24 -3.66 -2.80 -11.79
CA THR A 24 -4.04 -1.51 -11.18
C THR A 24 -4.31 -1.63 -9.69
N THR A 25 -4.36 -2.87 -9.18
CA THR A 25 -4.63 -3.18 -7.78
C THR A 25 -3.74 -4.33 -7.34
N ILE A 26 -3.34 -4.33 -6.08
CA ILE A 26 -2.69 -5.47 -5.44
C ILE A 26 -3.64 -6.10 -4.42
N SER A 27 -3.60 -7.42 -4.33
CA SER A 27 -4.25 -8.16 -3.24
C SER A 27 -3.16 -8.66 -2.29
N SER A 28 -3.20 -8.19 -1.04
CA SER A 28 -2.26 -8.66 -0.02
C SER A 28 -2.83 -9.87 0.71
N THR A 29 -1.95 -10.82 1.05
CA THR A 29 -2.26 -11.95 1.93
C THR A 29 -2.66 -11.52 3.35
N LEU A 30 -2.39 -10.26 3.71
CA LEU A 30 -2.67 -9.68 5.03
C LEU A 30 -4.12 -9.18 5.19
N SER A 31 -5.03 -9.57 4.28
CA SER A 31 -6.48 -9.26 4.36
C SER A 31 -6.83 -7.77 4.36
N TYR A 32 -5.95 -6.90 3.89
CA TYR A 32 -6.18 -5.45 3.76
C TYR A 32 -7.19 -5.05 2.67
N GLY A 33 -7.76 -6.02 1.96
CA GLY A 33 -8.58 -5.80 0.77
C GLY A 33 -7.73 -5.45 -0.45
N ALA A 34 -8.40 -5.10 -1.55
CA ALA A 34 -7.73 -4.63 -2.76
C ALA A 34 -7.17 -3.23 -2.54
N MET A 35 -5.86 -3.08 -2.70
CA MET A 35 -5.19 -1.79 -2.58
C MET A 35 -4.89 -1.24 -3.98
N PRO A 36 -5.35 -0.02 -4.33
CA PRO A 36 -5.04 0.58 -5.61
C PRO A 36 -3.55 0.91 -5.70
N ILE A 37 -3.00 0.75 -6.91
CA ILE A 37 -1.63 1.14 -7.23
C ILE A 37 -1.65 2.62 -7.66
N GLU A 38 -0.92 3.45 -6.94
CA GLU A 38 -0.64 4.84 -7.29
C GLU A 38 0.71 4.89 -8.02
N SER A 39 0.86 5.77 -9.01
CA SER A 39 2.17 6.04 -9.63
C SER A 39 2.65 7.46 -9.32
N TYR A 40 3.97 7.59 -9.19
CA TYR A 40 4.66 8.85 -8.93
C TYR A 40 5.88 8.95 -9.85
N TRP A 41 5.99 10.08 -10.54
CA TRP A 41 7.11 10.34 -11.44
C TRP A 41 8.13 11.24 -10.76
N CYS A 42 9.37 10.77 -10.64
CA CYS A 42 10.47 11.50 -10.01
C CYS A 42 11.75 11.33 -10.82
N GLU A 43 12.47 12.43 -11.10
CA GLU A 43 13.80 12.41 -11.74
C GLU A 43 13.92 11.60 -13.04
N GLY A 44 12.81 11.40 -13.77
CA GLY A 44 12.79 10.62 -15.03
C GLY A 44 12.43 9.15 -14.86
N GLU A 45 12.05 8.72 -13.66
CA GLU A 45 11.65 7.35 -13.32
C GLU A 45 10.21 7.32 -12.76
N GLU A 46 9.48 6.25 -13.07
CA GLU A 46 8.14 5.99 -12.53
C GLU A 46 8.22 5.02 -11.35
N PHE A 47 7.64 5.42 -10.23
CA PHE A 47 7.55 4.62 -9.01
C PHE A 47 6.10 4.24 -8.74
N TYR A 48 5.88 3.02 -8.27
CA TYR A 48 4.54 2.52 -7.97
C TYR A 48 4.39 2.22 -6.47
N PHE A 49 3.28 2.67 -5.90
CA PHE A 49 3.00 2.56 -4.48
C PHE A 49 1.61 2.00 -4.24
N ALA A 50 1.43 1.32 -3.12
CA ALA A 50 0.12 0.95 -2.60
C ALA A 50 0.11 1.17 -1.08
N ARG A 51 -1.04 1.57 -0.53
CA ARG A 51 -1.16 1.88 0.91
C ARG A 51 -2.10 0.90 1.57
N ALA A 52 -1.60 0.21 2.59
CA ALA A 52 -2.48 -0.56 3.45
C ALA A 52 -3.35 0.41 4.28
N PRO A 53 -4.66 0.14 4.40
CA PRO A 53 -5.50 0.91 5.29
C PRO A 53 -4.94 0.81 6.71
N LEU A 54 -5.03 1.92 7.45
CA LEU A 54 -4.87 1.86 8.90
C LEU A 54 -5.86 0.83 9.41
N ALA A 55 -5.37 -0.24 10.06
CA ALA A 55 -6.23 -1.11 10.84
C ALA A 55 -6.85 -0.24 11.93
N LEU A 56 -8.07 0.24 11.71
CA LEU A 56 -8.89 0.92 12.70
C LEU A 56 -9.37 -0.14 13.72
N THR A 57 -8.42 -0.70 14.47
CA THR A 57 -8.65 -1.42 15.72
C THR A 57 -7.86 -0.78 16.85
N MET A 58 -7.63 0.53 16.74
CA MET A 58 -7.57 1.38 17.91
C MET A 58 -8.86 2.19 17.88
N GLU A 59 -9.87 1.68 18.59
CA GLU A 59 -10.96 2.56 19.01
C GLU A 59 -10.29 3.77 19.64
N CYS A 60 -10.49 4.95 19.05
CA CYS A 60 -10.13 6.19 19.69
C CYS A 60 -11.08 6.32 20.89
N SER A 61 -10.75 5.63 21.99
CA SER A 61 -11.38 5.85 23.27
C SER A 61 -10.93 7.25 23.67
N VAL A 62 -11.74 8.23 23.29
CA VAL A 62 -11.75 9.54 23.93
C VAL A 62 -12.11 9.23 25.38
N ALA A 63 -11.09 9.02 26.20
CA ALA A 63 -11.25 8.99 27.65
C ALA A 63 -11.79 10.37 28.03
N ALA A 64 -13.08 10.38 28.41
CA ALA A 64 -13.72 11.54 29.00
C ALA A 64 -12.89 12.01 30.19
N GLN A 65 -12.63 13.31 30.24
CA GLN A 65 -12.44 14.06 31.48
C GLN A 65 -13.28 15.32 31.40
#